data_AF-F5LBS9-F1
#
_entry.id   AF-F5LBS9-F1
#
_cell.length_a   1.000
_cell.length_b   1.000
_cell.length_c   1.000
_cell.angle_alpha   90.00
_cell.angle_beta   90.00
_cell.angle_gamma   90.00
#
_symmetry.space_group_name_H-M   'P 1'
#
loop_
_entity.id
_entity.type
_entity.pdbx_description
1 polymer ?
#
loop_
_entity_poly.entity_id
_entity_poly.type
_entity_poly.pdbx_seq_one_letter_code
_entity_poly.pdbx_strand_id
1 'polypeptide(L)' 'MKQGDIIIYACVIIGAGIGLMLDQAFPGVLVGLGLGYLIKYAVYKDKEN' A
#
# COMPACT_ATOMS: atom_id res chain seq x y z
N MET A 1 11.31 -7.88 -11.31
CA MET A 1 10.56 -7.02 -10.36
C MET A 1 9.52 -7.89 -9.66
N LYS A 2 9.58 -8.03 -8.33
CA LYS A 2 8.78 -9.01 -7.58
C LYS A 2 7.32 -8.52 -7.52
N GLN A 3 6.36 -9.37 -7.88
CA GLN A 3 4.93 -9.01 -7.97
C GLN A 3 4.36 -8.37 -6.68
N GLY A 4 4.94 -8.68 -5.51
CA GLY A 4 4.52 -8.10 -4.24
C GLY A 4 4.79 -6.60 -4.09
N ASP A 5 5.78 -6.05 -4.80
CA ASP A 5 6.09 -4.61 -4.73
C ASP A 5 5.10 -3.77 -5.56
N ILE A 6 4.50 -4.36 -6.61
CA ILE A 6 3.43 -3.73 -7.40
C ILE A 6 2.20 -3.42 -6.54
N ILE A 7 1.84 -4.32 -5.62
CA ILE A 7 0.68 -4.14 -4.72
C ILE A 7 0.92 -2.97 -3.76
N ILE A 8 2.13 -2.84 -3.21
CA ILE A 8 2.49 -1.70 -2.35
C ILE A 8 2.42 -0.41 -3.17
N TYR A 9 2.99 -0.40 -4.38
CA TYR A 9 2.99 0.78 -5.24
C TYR A 9 1.58 1.26 -5.56
N ALA A 10 0.67 0.34 -5.90
CA ALA A 10 -0.73 0.66 -6.17
C ALA A 10 -1.44 1.21 -4.92
N CYS A 11 -1.26 0.58 -3.76
CA CYS A 11 -1.86 1.06 -2.50
C CYS A 11 -1.33 2.44 -2.08
N VAL A 12 -0.03 2.70 -2.27
CA VAL A 12 0.59 3.99 -1.98
C VAL A 12 0.05 5.08 -2.90
N ILE A 13 -0.09 4.81 -4.21
CA ILE A 13 -0.65 5.78 -5.17
C ILE A 13 -2.10 6.13 -4.81
N ILE A 14 -2.93 5.13 -4.49
CA ILE A 14 -4.33 5.35 -4.10
C ILE A 14 -4.39 6.11 -2.76
N GLY A 15 -3.59 5.72 -1.77
CA GLY A 15 -3.51 6.39 -0.47
C GLY A 15 -3.03 7.84 -0.57
N ALA A 16 -2.06 8.11 -1.44
CA ALA A 16 -1.60 9.46 -1.75
C ALA A 16 -2.69 10.28 -2.44
N GLY A 17 -3.42 9.69 -3.39
CA GLY A 17 -4.53 10.35 -4.08
C GLY A 17 -5.65 10.76 -3.13
N ILE A 18 -6.07 9.84 -2.23
CA ILE A 18 -7.09 10.12 -1.22
C ILE A 18 -6.55 11.15 -0.19
N GLY A 19 -5.30 11.02 0.23
CA GLY A 19 -4.65 11.96 1.15
C GLY A 19 -4.57 13.38 0.58
N LEU A 20 -4.25 13.51 -0.71
CA LEU A 20 -4.23 14.80 -1.40
C LEU A 20 -5.63 15.44 -1.48
N MET A 21 -6.68 14.64 -1.70
CA MET A 21 -8.07 15.16 -1.68
C MET A 21 -8.50 15.67 -0.31
N LEU A 22 -7.92 15.14 0.77
CA LEU A 22 -8.21 15.53 2.15
C LEU A 22 -7.29 16.66 2.67
N ASP A 23 -6.43 17.23 1.81
CA ASP A 23 -5.35 18.17 2.18
C ASP A 23 -4.32 17.56 3.17
N GLN A 24 -4.39 16.25 3.37
CA GLN A 24 -3.55 15.49 4.28
C GLN A 24 -2.80 14.38 3.52
N ALA A 25 -1.96 14.81 2.57
CA ALA A 25 -1.17 13.91 1.73
C ALA A 25 -0.24 13.00 2.55
N PHE A 26 0.37 13.55 3.60
CA PHE A 26 1.33 12.83 4.44
C PHE A 26 0.74 11.60 5.15
N PRO A 27 -0.38 11.72 5.90
CA PRO A 27 -1.02 10.55 6.50
C PRO A 27 -1.64 9.62 5.46
N GLY A 28 -2.16 10.12 4.33
CA GLY A 28 -2.71 9.25 3.28
C GLY A 28 -1.67 8.31 2.66
N VAL A 29 -0.47 8.82 2.41
CA VAL A 29 0.67 8.01 1.94
C VAL A 29 1.08 6.97 2.99
N LEU A 30 1.16 7.35 4.27
CA LEU A 30 1.50 6.44 5.37
C LEU A 30 0.47 5.30 5.53
N VAL A 31 -0.83 5.63 5.43
CA VAL A 31 -1.91 4.64 5.47
C VAL A 31 -1.81 3.71 4.27
N GLY A 32 -1.62 4.24 3.06
CA GLY A 32 -1.46 3.42 1.84
C GLY A 32 -0.24 2.50 1.88
N LEU A 33 0.87 2.96 2.46
CA LEU A 33 2.10 2.18 2.59
C LEU A 33 1.95 1.08 3.66
N GLY A 34 1.31 1.40 4.79
CA GLY A 34 0.97 0.42 5.83
C GLY A 34 0.01 -0.66 5.32
N LEU A 35 -1.05 -0.27 4.61
CA LEU A 35 -2.03 -1.19 4.04
C LEU A 35 -1.39 -2.07 2.95
N GLY A 36 -0.58 -1.47 2.08
CA GLY A 36 0.16 -2.19 1.04
C GLY A 36 1.12 -3.24 1.61
N TYR A 37 1.80 -2.94 2.71
CA TYR A 37 2.65 -3.91 3.41
C TYR A 37 1.85 -5.02 4.10
N LEU A 38 0.71 -4.69 4.70
CA LEU A 38 -0.16 -5.66 5.37
C LEU A 38 -0.75 -6.65 4.35
N ILE A 39 -1.20 -6.16 3.20
CA ILE A 39 -1.69 -6.98 2.08
C ILE A 39 -0.54 -7.81 1.50
N LYS A 40 0.63 -7.22 1.25
CA LYS A 40 1.81 -7.98 0.80
C LYS A 40 2.16 -9.08 1.79
N TYR A 41 2.18 -8.78 3.09
CA TYR A 41 2.48 -9.77 4.12
C TYR A 41 1.45 -10.89 4.17
N ALA A 42 0.16 -10.58 4.09
CA ALA A 42 -0.92 -11.57 4.03
C ALA A 42 -0.80 -12.47 2.78
N VAL A 43 -0.58 -11.89 1.59
CA VAL A 43 -0.44 -12.63 0.32
C VAL A 43 0.88 -13.43 0.26
N TYR A 44 1.96 -12.91 0.83
CA TYR A 44 3.24 -13.63 0.88
C TYR A 44 3.19 -14.79 1.87
N LYS A 45 2.52 -14.61 3.02
CA LYS A 45 2.27 -15.65 4.00
C LYS A 45 1.36 -16.76 3.45
N ASP A 46 0.41 -16.40 2.59
CA ASP A 46 -0.45 -17.35 1.87
C ASP A 46 0.34 -18.19 0.85
N LYS A 47 1.34 -17.60 0.17
CA LYS A 47 2.25 -18.34 -0.73
C LYS A 47 3.25 -19.29 -0.04
N GLU A 48 3.41 -19.18 1.27
CA GLU A 48 4.32 -20.04 2.05
C GLU A 48 3.60 -21.24 2.70
N ASN A 49 2.27 -21.34 2.60
CA ASN A 49 1.49 -22.50 3.06
C ASN A 49 1.14 -23.48 1.93
#